data_AF-A0AAW1YLD3-F1
#
_entry.id   AF-A0AAW1YLD3-F1
#
_cell.length_a   1.000
_cell.length_b   1.000
_cell.length_c   1.000
_cell.angle_alpha   90.00
_cell.angle_beta   90.00
_cell.angle_gamma   90.00
#
_symmetry.space_group_name_H-M   'P 1'
#
loop_
_entity.id
_entity.type
_entity.pdbx_description
1 polymer ?
#
loop_
_entity_poly.entity_id
_entity_poly.type
_entity_poly.pdbx_seq_one_letter_code
_entity_poly.pdbx_strand_id
1 'polypeptide(L)'
;MNRDLVRETESLVSLMEDICRRPESLSLNGNRLVGEILGLVGQDQITAMNEVSVRVKEFDERLSGMSFSDSVELLSALKRLEDCKERLLTVSSTVKSDLVEMFWGLMRDEGKGWGG
;
A
#
# COMPACT_ATOMS: atom_id res chain seq x y z
N MET A 1 12.84 -13.49 -10.65
CA MET A 1 13.37 -12.31 -9.94
C MET A 1 12.50 -11.07 -10.13
N ASN A 2 12.40 -10.45 -11.32
CA ASN A 2 11.48 -9.29 -11.52
C ASN A 2 10.01 -9.70 -11.36
N ARG A 3 9.61 -10.81 -11.98
CA ARG A 3 8.26 -11.36 -11.84
C ARG A 3 7.86 -11.69 -10.40
N ASP A 4 8.81 -12.19 -9.60
CA ASP A 4 8.53 -12.53 -8.19
C ASP A 4 8.32 -11.24 -7.38
N LEU A 5 9.13 -10.21 -7.62
CA LEU A 5 8.97 -8.89 -7.01
C LEU A 5 7.63 -8.25 -7.34
N VAL A 6 7.18 -8.36 -8.61
CA VAL A 6 5.85 -7.89 -9.04
C VAL A 6 4.75 -8.66 -8.31
N ARG A 7 4.83 -9.99 -8.24
CA ARG A 7 3.84 -10.83 -7.54
C ARG A 7 3.77 -10.54 -6.05
N GLU A 8 4.91 -10.29 -5.41
CA GLU A 8 4.95 -9.89 -4.00
C GLU A 8 4.31 -8.52 -3.78
N THR A 9 4.61 -7.56 -4.66
CA THR A 9 4.00 -6.22 -4.62
C THR A 9 2.48 -6.31 -4.81
N GLU A 10 2.03 -7.07 -5.80
CA GLU A 10 0.62 -7.41 -6.04
C GLU A 10 -0.05 -8.00 -4.79
N SER A 11 0.61 -8.93 -4.11
CA SER A 11 0.08 -9.56 -2.89
C SER A 11 -0.07 -8.56 -1.73
N LEU A 12 0.89 -7.63 -1.59
CA LEU A 12 0.82 -6.56 -0.58
C LEU A 12 -0.29 -5.56 -0.91
N VAL A 13 -0.45 -5.19 -2.17
CA VAL A 13 -1.55 -4.32 -2.62
C VAL A 13 -2.89 -4.96 -2.33
N SER A 14 -3.07 -6.26 -2.63
CA SER A 14 -4.31 -6.98 -2.33
C SER A 14 -4.61 -7.04 -0.83
N LEU A 15 -3.60 -7.21 0.02
CA LEU A 15 -3.79 -7.11 1.48
C LEU A 15 -4.33 -5.72 1.86
N MET A 16 -3.77 -4.66 1.29
CA MET A 16 -4.21 -3.29 1.57
C MET A 16 -5.63 -3.01 1.05
N GLU A 17 -6.00 -3.55 -0.11
CA GLU A 17 -7.38 -3.52 -0.61
C GLU A 17 -8.35 -4.22 0.35
N ASP A 18 -7.96 -5.37 0.90
CA ASP A 18 -8.77 -6.11 1.87
C ASP A 18 -8.96 -5.33 3.18
N ILE A 19 -7.90 -4.65 3.66
CA ILE A 19 -7.99 -3.73 4.80
C ILE A 19 -9.01 -2.62 4.51
N CYS A 20 -9.06 -2.10 3.28
CA CYS A 20 -10.03 -1.09 2.86
C CYS A 20 -11.47 -1.58 2.73
N ARG A 21 -11.73 -2.89 2.63
CA ARG A 21 -13.09 -3.44 2.56
C ARG A 21 -13.81 -3.42 3.92
N ARG A 22 -13.12 -2.98 4.97
CA ARG A 22 -13.70 -2.79 6.29
C ARG A 22 -14.96 -1.89 6.19
N PRO A 23 -16.08 -2.27 6.85
CA PRO A 23 -17.26 -1.41 6.93
C PRO A 23 -16.96 -0.05 7.56
N GLU A 24 -17.31 1.04 6.86
CA GLU A 24 -17.21 2.42 7.36
C GLU A 24 -18.04 2.64 8.64
N SER A 25 -19.10 1.84 8.81
CA SER A 25 -19.99 1.85 9.97
C SER A 25 -19.42 1.16 11.21
N LEU A 26 -18.20 0.62 11.17
CA LEU A 26 -17.48 0.18 12.37
C LEU A 26 -17.06 1.41 13.17
N SER A 27 -18.04 2.11 13.73
CA SER A 27 -17.81 3.08 14.78
C SER A 27 -17.12 2.35 15.93
N LEU A 28 -16.14 3.01 16.55
CA LEU A 28 -15.46 2.57 17.77
C LEU A 28 -16.42 2.63 18.98
N ASN A 29 -17.65 2.12 18.81
CA ASN A 29 -18.81 2.30 19.69
C ASN A 29 -18.67 1.46 20.98
N GLY A 30 -17.53 1.60 21.66
CA GLY A 30 -17.23 1.03 22.96
C GLY A 30 -16.82 -0.45 22.94
N ASN A 31 -16.83 -1.15 21.80
CA ASN A 31 -16.37 -2.54 21.77
C ASN A 31 -14.83 -2.60 21.74
N ARG A 32 -14.25 -2.92 22.91
CA ARG A 32 -12.80 -3.05 23.10
C ARG A 32 -12.15 -4.06 22.14
N LEU A 33 -12.79 -5.19 21.87
CA LEU A 33 -12.26 -6.21 20.95
C LEU A 33 -12.16 -5.65 19.53
N VAL A 34 -13.17 -4.90 19.08
CA VAL A 34 -13.12 -4.21 17.79
C VAL A 34 -11.96 -3.21 17.78
N GLY A 35 -11.79 -2.40 18.83
CA GLY A 35 -10.65 -1.48 18.94
C GLY A 35 -9.29 -2.18 18.85
N GLU A 36 -9.11 -3.30 19.55
CA GLU A 36 -7.86 -4.09 19.53
C GLU A 36 -7.58 -4.69 18.14
N ILE A 37 -8.59 -5.27 17.48
CA ILE A 37 -8.46 -5.80 16.11
C ILE A 37 -8.04 -4.68 15.14
N LEU A 38 -8.61 -3.50 15.27
CA LEU A 38 -8.28 -2.37 14.39
C LEU A 38 -6.88 -1.83 14.63
N GLY A 39 -6.40 -1.86 15.88
CA GLY A 39 -5.01 -1.57 16.20
C GLY A 39 -4.05 -2.54 15.50
N LEU A 40 -4.37 -3.85 15.52
CA LEU A 40 -3.59 -4.86 14.81
C LEU A 40 -3.62 -4.65 13.29
N VAL A 41 -4.80 -4.41 12.71
CA VAL A 41 -4.95 -4.12 11.28
C VAL A 41 -4.18 -2.86 10.87
N GLY A 42 -4.17 -1.81 11.70
CA GLY A 42 -3.36 -0.62 11.44
C GLY A 42 -1.85 -0.90 11.46
N GLN A 43 -1.39 -1.81 12.32
CA GLN A 43 0.01 -2.23 12.36
C GLN A 43 0.39 -3.07 11.12
N ASP A 44 -0.49 -3.96 10.67
CA ASP A 44 -0.31 -4.73 9.44
C ASP A 44 -0.27 -3.79 8.22
N GLN A 45 -1.15 -2.78 8.19
CA GLN A 45 -1.16 -1.76 7.15
C GLN A 45 0.18 -1.01 7.05
N ILE A 46 0.73 -0.55 8.19
CA ILE A 46 2.01 0.17 8.20
C ILE A 46 3.16 -0.74 7.75
N THR A 47 3.15 -2.00 8.19
CA THR A 47 4.14 -2.99 7.75
C THR A 47 4.07 -3.18 6.24
N ALA A 48 2.87 -3.36 5.68
CA ALA A 48 2.66 -3.48 4.25
C ALA A 48 3.11 -2.24 3.47
N MET A 49 2.83 -1.03 3.97
CA MET A 49 3.30 0.23 3.35
C MET A 49 4.83 0.31 3.28
N ASN A 50 5.53 -0.09 4.35
CA ASN A 50 6.99 -0.13 4.37
C ASN A 50 7.53 -1.15 3.35
N GLU A 51 6.95 -2.34 3.32
CA GLU A 51 7.32 -3.41 2.40
C GLU A 51 7.09 -3.03 0.93
N VAL A 52 5.98 -2.32 0.62
CA VAL A 52 5.74 -1.75 -0.71
C VAL A 52 6.77 -0.66 -1.04
N SER A 53 7.09 0.21 -0.09
CA SER A 53 8.11 1.28 -0.29
C SER A 53 9.47 0.71 -0.68
N VAL A 54 9.88 -0.37 -0.01
CA VAL A 54 11.14 -1.07 -0.33
C VAL A 54 11.12 -1.60 -1.75
N ARG A 55 10.02 -2.26 -2.14
CA ARG A 55 9.87 -2.84 -3.48
C ARG A 55 9.81 -1.78 -4.58
N VAL A 56 9.10 -0.68 -4.36
CA VAL A 56 9.04 0.45 -5.30
C VAL A 56 10.44 1.04 -5.55
N LYS A 57 11.24 1.24 -4.50
CA LYS A 57 12.64 1.68 -4.65
C LYS A 57 13.51 0.67 -5.39
N GLU A 58 13.30 -0.61 -5.13
CA GLU A 58 14.00 -1.67 -5.87
C GLU A 58 13.61 -1.70 -7.36
N PHE A 59 12.36 -1.36 -7.69
CA PHE A 59 11.94 -1.20 -9.08
C PHE A 59 12.60 0.00 -9.76
N ASP A 60 12.80 1.13 -9.07
CA ASP A 60 13.54 2.29 -9.63
C ASP A 60 14.93 1.88 -10.15
N GLU A 61 15.64 1.07 -9.37
CA GLU A 61 16.97 0.55 -9.75
C GLU A 61 16.92 -0.47 -10.90
N ARG A 62 15.80 -1.20 -11.06
CA ARG A 62 15.69 -2.38 -11.93
C ARG A 62 14.73 -2.21 -13.11
N LEU A 63 14.12 -1.03 -13.25
CA LEU A 63 13.06 -0.71 -14.20
C LEU A 63 13.47 -0.99 -15.65
N SER A 64 14.72 -0.68 -16.00
CA SER A 64 15.28 -0.92 -17.34
C SER A 64 15.35 -2.40 -17.75
N GLY A 65 15.30 -3.33 -16.79
CA GLY A 65 15.35 -4.78 -17.03
C GLY A 65 14.00 -5.48 -16.96
N MET A 66 12.89 -4.74 -16.80
CA MET A 66 11.56 -5.33 -16.71
C MET A 66 10.97 -5.62 -18.10
N SER A 67 10.20 -6.71 -18.20
CA SER A 67 9.40 -6.95 -19.39
C SER A 67 8.20 -5.99 -19.42
N PHE A 68 7.70 -5.68 -20.62
CA PHE A 68 6.52 -4.82 -20.75
C PHE A 68 5.32 -5.34 -19.96
N SER A 69 5.09 -6.66 -19.96
CA SER A 69 4.01 -7.27 -19.18
C SER A 69 4.20 -7.07 -17.67
N ASP A 70 5.42 -7.25 -17.16
CA ASP A 70 5.70 -7.04 -15.73
C ASP A 70 5.51 -5.57 -15.35
N SER A 71 5.91 -4.63 -16.22
CA SER A 71 5.72 -3.19 -15.98
C SER A 71 4.23 -2.80 -15.95
N VAL A 72 3.42 -3.35 -16.85
CA VAL A 72 1.97 -3.11 -16.86
C VAL A 72 1.30 -3.70 -15.62
N GLU A 73 1.68 -4.90 -15.19
CA GLU A 73 1.17 -5.54 -13.97
C GLU A 73 1.53 -4.69 -12.74
N LEU A 74 2.79 -4.25 -12.62
CA LEU A 74 3.22 -3.36 -11.54
C LEU A 74 2.46 -2.02 -11.52
N LEU A 75 2.30 -1.38 -12.68
CA LEU A 75 1.52 -0.13 -12.81
C LEU A 75 0.07 -0.34 -12.38
N SER A 76 -0.53 -1.47 -12.76
CA SER A 76 -1.88 -1.85 -12.33
C SER A 76 -1.96 -2.04 -10.81
N ALA A 77 -0.95 -2.64 -10.18
CA ALA A 77 -0.85 -2.77 -8.73
C ALA A 77 -0.84 -1.41 -8.05
N LEU A 78 0.07 -0.52 -8.47
CA LEU A 78 0.23 0.78 -7.83
C LEU A 78 -0.99 1.68 -8.02
N LYS A 79 -1.66 1.60 -9.16
CA LYS A 79 -2.90 2.34 -9.40
C LYS A 79 -4.01 1.91 -8.44
N ARG A 80 -4.20 0.61 -8.24
CA ARG A 80 -5.19 0.10 -7.27
C ARG A 80 -4.86 0.51 -5.84
N LEU A 81 -3.57 0.58 -5.51
CA LEU A 81 -3.12 1.08 -4.22
C LEU A 81 -3.45 2.57 -4.03
N GLU A 82 -3.23 3.38 -5.06
CA GLU A 82 -3.60 4.79 -5.06
C GLU A 82 -5.12 4.97 -4.90
N ASP A 83 -5.94 4.16 -5.58
CA ASP A 83 -7.41 4.16 -5.44
C ASP A 83 -7.87 3.80 -4.01
N CYS A 84 -7.03 3.12 -3.23
CA CYS A 84 -7.30 2.79 -1.82
C CYS A 84 -6.89 3.88 -0.83
N LYS A 85 -6.14 4.90 -1.26
CA LYS A 85 -5.49 5.88 -0.40
C LYS A 85 -6.38 6.49 0.68
N GLU A 86 -7.50 7.10 0.29
CA GLU A 86 -8.37 7.80 1.25
C GLU A 86 -8.91 6.84 2.32
N ARG A 87 -9.28 5.62 1.94
CA ARG A 87 -9.72 4.58 2.87
C ARG A 87 -8.59 4.13 3.80
N LEU A 88 -7.38 3.97 3.28
CA LEU A 88 -6.19 3.63 4.06
C LEU A 88 -5.86 4.70 5.10
N LEU A 89 -6.00 5.99 4.76
CA LEU A 89 -5.76 7.10 5.69
C LEU A 89 -6.71 7.06 6.89
N THR A 90 -7.95 6.58 6.71
CA THR A 90 -8.90 6.45 7.83
C THR A 90 -8.48 5.37 8.84
N VAL A 91 -7.85 4.29 8.38
CA VAL A 91 -7.38 3.18 9.23
C VAL A 91 -6.14 3.57 10.02
N SER A 92 -5.20 4.29 9.39
CA SER A 92 -3.95 4.72 10.04
C SER A 92 -4.08 5.93 10.96
N SER A 93 -5.25 6.56 11.07
CA SER A 93 -5.47 7.76 11.90
C SER A 93 -5.10 7.59 13.39
N THR A 94 -4.92 6.35 13.86
CA THR A 94 -4.48 6.02 15.21
C THR A 94 -2.98 5.73 15.34
N VAL A 95 -2.21 5.59 14.25
CA VAL A 95 -0.81 5.15 14.28
C VAL A 95 0.07 5.93 13.29
N LYS A 96 1.06 6.65 13.83
CA LYS A 96 2.25 7.24 13.16
C LYS A 96 2.02 7.93 11.80
N SER A 97 1.54 9.17 11.85
CA SER A 97 1.35 10.07 10.67
C SER A 97 2.56 10.13 9.75
N ASP A 98 3.78 10.25 10.30
CA ASP A 98 5.00 10.47 9.53
C ASP A 98 5.31 9.34 8.54
N LEU A 99 5.09 8.07 8.93
CA LEU A 99 5.33 6.92 8.04
C LEU A 99 4.35 6.90 6.87
N VAL A 100 3.09 7.25 7.15
CA VAL A 100 2.01 7.32 6.17
C VAL A 100 2.26 8.47 5.19
N GLU A 101 2.68 9.63 5.70
CA GLU A 101 3.06 10.78 4.87
C GLU A 101 4.26 10.48 3.97
N MET A 102 5.32 9.88 4.52
CA MET A 102 6.48 9.46 3.73
C MET A 102 6.11 8.45 2.64
N PHE A 103 5.27 7.47 2.96
CA PHE A 103 4.78 6.48 2.01
C PHE A 103 4.05 7.14 0.82
N TRP A 104 3.06 7.99 1.11
CA TRP A 104 2.30 8.67 0.05
C TRP A 104 3.09 9.76 -0.66
N GLY A 105 4.16 10.28 -0.05
CA GLY A 105 5.17 11.11 -0.71
C GLY A 105 5.91 10.31 -1.79
N LEU A 106 6.47 9.15 -1.42
CA LEU A 106 7.16 8.24 -2.35
C LEU A 106 6.27 7.87 -3.54
N MET A 107 5.03 7.42 -3.27
CA MET A 107 4.09 7.04 -4.33
C MET A 107 3.79 8.16 -5.34
N ARG A 108 3.82 9.42 -4.88
CA ARG A 108 3.57 10.59 -5.74
C ARG A 108 4.78 10.96 -6.59
N ASP A 109 5.98 10.79 -6.06
CA ASP A 109 7.22 11.11 -6.77
C ASP A 109 7.49 10.07 -7.86
N GLU A 110 7.27 8.78 -7.56
CA GLU A 110 7.40 7.68 -8.52
C GLU A 110 6.32 7.71 -9.60
N GLY A 111 5.10 8.12 -9.25
CA GLY A 111 4.01 8.31 -10.21
C GLY A 111 4.29 9.36 -11.30
N LYS A 112 5.24 10.27 -11.08
CA LYS A 112 5.71 11.23 -12.10
C LYS A 112 6.79 10.65 -13.02
N GLY A 113 7.55 9.66 -12.55
CA GLY A 113 8.60 9.00 -13.33
C GLY A 113 8.04 8.01 -14.36
N TRP A 114 6.87 7.44 -14.11
CA TRP A 114 6.32 6.33 -14.90
C TRP A 114 5.27 6.78 -15.95
N GLY A 115 5.02 8.08 -16.05
CA GLY A 115 4.03 8.68 -16.97
C GLY A 115 4.61 9.38 -18.21
N GLY A 116 5.90 9.18 -18.52
CA GLY A 116 6.61 9.77 -19.66
C GLY A 116 6.75 8.83 -20.84
#